data_AF-A0A2E9N506-F1
#
_entry.id   AF-A0A2E9N506-F1
#
_cell.length_a   1.000
_cell.length_b   1.000
_cell.length_c   1.000
_cell.angle_alpha   90.00
_cell.angle_beta   90.00
_cell.angle_gamma   90.00
#
_symmetry.space_group_name_H-M   'P 1'
#
loop_
_entity.id
_entity.type
_entity.pdbx_description
1 polymer ?
#
loop_
_entity_poly.entity_id
_entity_poly.type
_entity_poly.pdbx_seq_one_letter_code
_entity_poly.pdbx_strand_id
1 'polypeptide(L)'
;MDVPQVYDGFSPFVYFWLEALGFCQEGTAHEYVQGSDISPGLPFRVGGGALGNGRMHGVPQMLESYLQLAGRAEDRQLDGVETAIACQAAPNMGGVVAYTNVR
;
A
#
# COMPACT_ATOMS: atom_id res chain seq x y z
N MET A 1 -7.44 -8.31 0.96
CA MET A 1 -6.49 -7.27 1.38
C MET A 1 -6.97 -6.01 0.71
N ASP A 2 -7.59 -5.13 1.48
CA ASP A 2 -8.43 -4.07 0.93
C ASP A 2 -7.65 -2.77 0.83
N VAL A 3 -6.66 -2.58 1.73
CA VAL A 3 -5.76 -1.41 1.73
C VAL A 3 -4.30 -1.83 1.84
N PRO A 4 -3.66 -2.26 0.75
CA PRO A 4 -2.23 -2.56 0.74
C PRO A 4 -1.32 -1.33 0.63
N GLN A 5 -0.89 -0.70 1.74
CA GLN A 5 0.06 0.43 1.71
C GLN A 5 1.53 -0.02 1.55
N VAL A 6 2.04 -0.02 0.31
CA VAL A 6 3.43 -0.41 0.02
C VAL A 6 4.43 0.73 0.28
N TYR A 7 5.67 0.39 0.62
CA TYR A 7 6.73 1.39 0.80
C TYR A 7 7.33 1.77 -0.56
N ASP A 8 7.14 3.02 -0.93
CA ASP A 8 7.51 3.61 -2.22
C ASP A 8 8.68 4.61 -2.06
N GLY A 9 9.59 4.41 -1.10
CA GLY A 9 10.73 5.33 -0.90
C GLY A 9 11.61 5.57 -2.15
N PHE A 10 11.49 4.70 -3.14
CA PHE A 10 11.79 4.94 -4.55
C PHE A 10 10.69 4.29 -5.40
N SER A 11 10.35 4.85 -6.56
CA SER A 11 9.27 4.34 -7.41
C SER A 11 9.37 2.85 -7.79
N PRO A 12 10.56 2.24 -8.02
CA PRO A 12 10.64 0.82 -8.33
C PRO A 12 10.23 -0.10 -7.16
N PHE A 13 10.26 0.40 -5.92
CA PHE A 13 9.89 -0.41 -4.75
C PHE A 13 8.43 -0.82 -4.75
N VAL A 14 7.56 -0.05 -5.43
CA VAL A 14 6.16 -0.46 -5.64
C VAL A 14 6.12 -1.82 -6.34
N TYR A 15 6.88 -1.99 -7.42
CA TYR A 15 6.93 -3.24 -8.19
C TYR A 15 7.47 -4.39 -7.34
N PHE A 16 8.57 -4.17 -6.63
CA PHE A 16 9.18 -5.22 -5.80
C PHE A 16 8.26 -5.64 -4.65
N TRP A 17 7.51 -4.72 -4.05
CA TRP A 17 6.53 -5.07 -3.02
C TRP A 17 5.33 -5.83 -3.60
N LEU A 18 4.84 -5.48 -4.78
CA LEU A 18 3.75 -6.23 -5.44
C LEU A 18 4.14 -7.69 -5.70
N GLU A 19 5.37 -7.92 -6.17
CA GLU A 19 5.91 -9.26 -6.39
C GLU A 19 6.13 -9.99 -5.07
N ALA A 20 6.78 -9.34 -4.08
CA ALA A 20 7.06 -9.94 -2.78
C ALA A 20 5.80 -10.30 -1.98
N LEU A 21 4.71 -9.57 -2.16
CA LEU A 21 3.41 -9.82 -1.54
C LEU A 21 2.55 -10.82 -2.34
N GLY A 22 3.00 -11.24 -3.53
CA GLY A 22 2.32 -12.22 -4.36
C GLY A 22 1.11 -11.70 -5.13
N PHE A 23 1.01 -10.38 -5.36
CA PHE A 23 -0.02 -9.81 -6.24
C PHE A 23 0.21 -10.18 -7.71
N CYS A 24 1.46 -10.44 -8.08
CA CYS A 24 1.89 -10.87 -9.40
C CYS A 24 3.12 -11.79 -9.29
N GLN A 25 3.53 -12.38 -10.41
CA GLN A 25 4.75 -13.17 -10.49
C GLN A 25 6.00 -12.26 -10.43
N GLU A 26 7.12 -12.81 -9.97
CA GLU A 26 8.41 -12.11 -9.98
C GLU A 26 8.76 -11.66 -11.40
N GLY A 27 9.18 -10.40 -11.54
CA GLY A 27 9.48 -9.76 -12.83
C GLY A 27 8.27 -9.27 -13.64
N THR A 28 7.04 -9.53 -13.20
CA THR A 28 5.82 -9.16 -13.96
C THR A 28 5.00 -8.02 -13.34
N ALA A 29 5.48 -7.37 -12.28
CA ALA A 29 4.74 -6.26 -11.67
C ALA A 29 4.47 -5.09 -12.62
N HIS A 30 5.34 -4.85 -13.61
CA HIS A 30 5.12 -3.82 -14.60
C HIS A 30 3.88 -4.12 -15.48
N GLU A 31 3.65 -5.38 -15.85
CA GLU A 31 2.46 -5.83 -16.58
C GLU A 31 1.23 -5.75 -15.68
N TYR A 32 1.37 -6.18 -14.42
CA TYR A 32 0.30 -6.08 -13.43
C TYR A 32 -0.14 -4.62 -13.25
N VAL A 33 0.82 -3.70 -13.15
CA VAL A 33 0.56 -2.27 -13.02
C VAL A 33 -0.05 -1.74 -14.33
N GLN A 34 0.51 -2.02 -15.50
CA GLN A 34 -0.04 -1.54 -16.78
C GLN A 34 -1.44 -2.08 -17.10
N GLY A 35 -1.74 -3.31 -16.72
CA GLY A 35 -3.02 -3.99 -16.96
C GLY A 35 -4.05 -3.77 -15.86
N SER A 36 -3.63 -3.28 -14.69
CA SER A 36 -4.56 -2.82 -13.66
C SER A 36 -5.03 -1.41 -13.99
N ASP A 37 -6.29 -1.11 -13.68
CA ASP A 37 -6.74 0.28 -13.70
C ASP A 37 -6.10 0.97 -12.47
N ILE A 38 -4.85 1.41 -12.60
CA ILE A 38 -4.09 2.14 -11.56
C ILE A 38 -4.66 3.55 -11.32
N SER A 39 -5.79 3.89 -11.95
CA SER A 39 -6.67 4.95 -11.47
C SER A 39 -7.18 4.57 -10.05
N PRO A 40 -7.92 5.42 -9.33
CA PRO A 40 -7.97 5.45 -7.84
C PRO A 40 -8.43 4.17 -7.10
N GLY A 41 -8.69 3.06 -7.80
CA GLY A 41 -9.02 1.75 -7.26
C GLY A 41 -7.85 0.86 -6.85
N LEU A 42 -6.59 1.20 -7.14
CA LEU A 42 -5.46 0.48 -6.52
C LEU A 42 -5.10 1.11 -5.16
N PRO A 43 -5.37 0.43 -4.03
CA PRO A 43 -5.31 1.05 -2.71
C PRO A 43 -3.88 1.35 -2.24
N PHE A 44 -2.85 1.01 -3.02
CA PHE A 44 -1.46 1.17 -2.62
C PHE A 44 -1.00 2.62 -2.45
N ARG A 45 -1.85 3.58 -2.80
CA ARG A 45 -1.48 4.99 -2.90
C ARG A 45 -2.49 5.99 -2.34
N VAL A 46 -3.60 5.55 -1.76
CA VAL A 46 -4.66 6.49 -1.29
C VAL A 46 -4.10 7.57 -0.35
N GLY A 47 -3.14 7.23 0.50
CA GLY A 47 -2.49 8.19 1.42
C GLY A 47 -1.33 8.99 0.84
N GLY A 48 -0.94 8.78 -0.43
CA GLY A 48 0.18 9.49 -1.09
C GLY A 48 1.57 8.87 -0.90
N GLY A 49 1.74 7.92 0.03
CA GLY A 49 3.00 7.20 0.23
C GLY A 49 4.17 8.06 0.70
N ALA A 50 5.37 7.50 0.68
CA ALA A 50 6.63 8.18 0.97
C ALA A 50 7.05 9.14 -0.14
N LEU A 51 6.63 8.92 -1.40
CA LEU A 51 6.88 9.87 -2.49
C LEU A 51 6.06 11.16 -2.34
N GLY A 52 4.82 11.06 -1.83
CA GLY A 52 3.93 12.21 -1.65
C GLY A 52 4.08 12.92 -0.30
N ASN A 53 4.27 12.17 0.80
CA ASN A 53 4.33 12.73 2.16
C ASN A 53 5.76 12.99 2.67
N GLY A 54 6.76 12.58 1.91
CA GLY A 54 8.15 12.56 2.37
C GLY A 54 8.54 11.26 3.08
N ARG A 55 9.85 11.08 3.22
CA ARG A 55 10.44 9.79 3.58
C ARG A 55 10.54 9.60 5.09
N MET A 56 9.45 9.14 5.68
CA MET A 56 9.36 8.77 7.12
C MET A 56 9.36 7.25 7.34
N HIS A 57 10.03 6.50 6.47
CA HIS A 57 10.29 5.06 6.63
C HIS A 57 9.07 4.23 7.09
N GLY A 58 7.96 4.28 6.36
CA GLY A 58 6.78 3.44 6.61
C GLY A 58 5.68 4.09 7.45
N VAL A 59 5.94 5.21 8.14
CA VAL A 59 4.93 5.89 8.96
C VAL A 59 3.68 6.33 8.15
N PRO A 60 3.80 6.93 6.94
CA PRO A 60 2.63 7.28 6.13
C PRO A 60 1.76 6.07 5.77
N GLN A 61 2.39 4.93 5.45
CA GLN A 61 1.70 3.69 5.14
C GLN A 61 0.91 3.17 6.34
N MET A 62 1.49 3.20 7.54
CA MET A 62 0.80 2.79 8.76
C MET A 62 -0.36 3.74 9.11
N LEU A 63 -0.15 5.05 8.97
CA LEU A 63 -1.17 6.06 9.21
C LEU A 63 -2.36 5.88 8.28
N GLU A 64 -2.12 5.72 6.98
CA GLU A 64 -3.20 5.56 6.01
C GLU A 64 -3.99 4.26 6.25
N SER A 65 -3.32 3.16 6.56
CA SER A 65 -3.98 1.91 6.96
C SER A 65 -4.91 2.11 8.16
N TYR A 66 -4.47 2.84 9.19
CA TYR A 66 -5.33 3.19 10.32
C TYR A 66 -6.52 4.06 9.90
N LEU A 67 -6.28 5.11 9.12
CA LEU A 67 -7.34 6.05 8.73
C LEU A 67 -8.44 5.35 7.92
N GLN A 68 -8.06 4.47 6.99
CA GLN A 68 -9.00 3.71 6.17
C GLN A 68 -9.83 2.74 7.01
N LEU A 69 -9.19 1.95 7.88
CA LEU A 69 -9.89 1.01 8.77
C LEU A 69 -10.78 1.70 9.80
N ALA A 70 -10.39 2.90 10.24
CA ALA A 70 -11.15 3.69 11.21
C ALA A 70 -12.34 4.44 10.59
N GLY A 71 -12.46 4.51 9.26
CA GLY A 71 -13.46 5.34 8.59
C GLY A 71 -13.15 6.84 8.70
N ARG A 72 -11.87 7.21 8.70
CA ARG A 72 -11.36 8.57 8.97
C ARG A 72 -10.48 9.12 7.85
N ALA A 73 -10.52 8.51 6.66
CA ALA A 73 -9.69 8.94 5.54
C ALA A 73 -10.32 10.08 4.70
N GLU A 74 -11.39 10.73 5.17
CA GLU A 74 -12.01 11.88 4.49
C GLU A 74 -12.38 11.57 3.03
N ASP A 75 -12.10 12.48 2.09
CA ASP A 75 -12.46 12.35 0.67
C ASP A 75 -11.80 11.16 -0.07
N ARG A 76 -10.79 10.52 0.55
CA ARG A 76 -10.10 9.33 0.01
C ARG A 76 -10.50 8.03 0.70
N GLN A 77 -11.55 8.05 1.54
CA GLN A 77 -12.07 6.87 2.21
C GLN A 77 -12.57 5.83 1.19
N LEU A 78 -12.10 4.58 1.35
CA LEU A 78 -12.57 3.44 0.59
C LEU A 78 -13.73 2.75 1.31
N ASP A 79 -14.66 2.20 0.52
CA ASP A 79 -15.81 1.45 1.02
C ASP A 79 -15.43 0.04 1.47
N GLY A 80 -16.01 -0.43 2.57
CA GLY A 80 -15.92 -1.84 2.99
C GLY A 80 -14.53 -2.32 3.40
N VAL A 81 -13.65 -1.42 3.87
CA VAL A 81 -12.29 -1.78 4.30
C VAL A 81 -12.30 -2.57 5.61
N GLU A 82 -11.82 -3.81 5.57
CA GLU A 82 -11.69 -4.68 6.76
C GLU A 82 -10.23 -5.10 7.02
N THR A 83 -9.40 -5.09 5.98
CA THR A 83 -8.01 -5.53 6.03
C THR A 83 -7.06 -4.53 5.39
N ALA A 84 -5.94 -4.27 6.04
CA ALA A 84 -4.89 -3.41 5.53
C ALA A 84 -3.50 -3.99 5.81
N ILE A 85 -2.52 -3.64 4.98
CA ILE A 85 -1.10 -3.86 5.29
C ILE A 85 -0.34 -2.56 5.17
N ALA A 86 0.70 -2.39 5.97
CA ALA A 86 1.68 -1.34 5.81
C ALA A 86 3.07 -1.95 5.67
N CYS A 87 3.74 -1.64 4.58
CA CYS A 87 5.12 -2.01 4.35
C CYS A 87 6.06 -0.87 4.77
N GLN A 88 7.24 -1.25 5.24
CA GLN A 88 8.32 -0.33 5.59
C GLN A 88 9.62 -0.78 4.93
N ALA A 89 10.42 0.16 4.42
CA ALA A 89 11.68 -0.10 3.71
C ALA A 89 11.53 -1.01 2.46
N ALA A 90 12.65 -1.50 1.91
CA ALA A 90 12.66 -2.39 0.75
C ALA A 90 12.30 -3.83 1.16
N PRO A 91 11.69 -4.67 0.30
CA PRO A 91 11.24 -6.02 0.67
C PRO A 91 12.30 -6.92 1.32
N ASN A 92 13.57 -6.75 0.95
CA ASN A 92 14.69 -7.55 1.45
C ASN A 92 15.23 -7.11 2.83
N MET A 93 14.86 -5.93 3.32
CA MET A 93 15.32 -5.39 4.62
C MET A 93 14.16 -4.93 5.52
N GLY A 94 12.96 -4.85 4.96
CA GLY A 94 11.79 -4.26 5.55
C GLY A 94 10.89 -5.25 6.27
N GLY A 95 9.76 -4.73 6.73
CA GLY A 95 8.72 -5.51 7.37
C GLY A 95 7.33 -5.16 6.84
N VAL A 96 6.38 -6.02 7.16
CA VAL A 96 4.96 -5.83 6.88
C VAL A 96 4.19 -5.90 8.19
N VAL A 97 3.33 -4.91 8.43
CA VAL A 97 2.33 -4.97 9.50
C VAL A 97 0.97 -5.19 8.86
N ALA A 98 0.28 -6.25 9.26
CA ALA A 98 -1.09 -6.53 8.84
C ALA A 98 -2.08 -6.05 9.92
N TYR A 99 -3.15 -5.41 9.48
CA TYR A 99 -4.22 -4.88 10.30
C TYR A 99 -5.54 -5.53 9.89
N THR A 100 -6.37 -5.83 10.87
CA THR A 100 -7.74 -6.29 10.66
C THR A 100 -8.68 -5.49 11.56
N ASN A 101 -9.83 -5.11 11.03
CA ASN A 101 -10.90 -4.55 11.84
C ASN A 101 -11.81 -5.70 12.29
N VAL A 102 -11.87 -5.94 13.59
CA VAL A 102 -12.82 -6.89 14.21
C VAL A 102 -13.99 -6.07 14.73
N ARG A 103 -14.89 -5.67 13.82
CA ARG A 103 -16.19 -5.11 14.18
C ARG A 103 -17.28 -6.13 13.97
#